data_AF-A0RTQ6-F1
#
_entry.id   AF-A0RTQ6-F1
#
_cell.length_a   1.000
_cell.length_b   1.000
_cell.length_c   1.000
_cell.angle_alpha   90.00
_cell.angle_beta   90.00
_cell.angle_gamma   90.00
#
_symmetry.space_group_name_H-M   'P 1'
#
loop_
_entity.id
_entity.type
_entity.pdbx_description
1 polymer ?
#
loop_
_entity_poly.entity_id
_entity_poly.type
_entity_poly.pdbx_seq_one_letter_code
_entity_poly.pdbx_strand_id
1 'polypeptide(L)'
;MAEAIPYLGLDIEDRSGDRLRVEYSPNRPDYSTDYGIAMGLQGLLGVRRGMAQLRIRDGKYSIKADTSVSKIRPYVTCIAAKGRDVDDSLLKQLISMQEDLHAGLGRGAERPP
;
A
#
# COMPACT_ATOMS: atom_id res chain seq x y z
N MET A 1 1.89 -3.32 22.41
CA MET A 1 1.64 -3.02 20.97
C MET A 1 2.79 -3.49 20.10
N ALA A 2 4.04 -3.10 20.37
CA ALA A 2 5.21 -3.60 19.62
C ALA A 2 5.33 -5.14 19.64
N GLU A 3 4.97 -5.81 20.74
CA GLU A 3 4.95 -7.28 20.84
C GLU A 3 4.02 -7.97 19.84
N ALA A 4 3.00 -7.27 19.32
CA ALA A 4 2.04 -7.82 18.36
C ALA A 4 2.56 -7.73 16.90
N ILE A 5 3.56 -6.89 16.64
CA ILE A 5 4.07 -6.59 15.28
C ILE A 5 4.62 -7.84 14.59
N PRO A 6 5.44 -8.70 15.24
CA PRO A 6 5.95 -9.91 14.59
C PRO A 6 4.86 -10.89 14.14
N TYR A 7 3.73 -10.94 14.86
CA TYR A 7 2.59 -11.80 14.48
C TYR A 7 1.89 -11.36 13.20
N LEU A 8 2.13 -10.13 12.75
CA LEU A 8 1.68 -9.67 11.43
C LEU A 8 2.63 -10.08 10.30
N GLY A 9 3.83 -10.59 10.62
CA GLY A 9 4.89 -10.83 9.65
C GLY A 9 5.69 -9.56 9.32
N LEU A 10 5.80 -8.66 10.29
CA LEU A 10 6.62 -7.45 10.24
C LEU A 10 7.86 -7.63 11.12
N ASP A 11 9.02 -7.30 10.59
CA ASP A 11 10.27 -7.35 11.32
C ASP A 11 10.55 -5.97 11.96
N ILE A 12 10.91 -5.96 13.25
CA ILE A 12 11.26 -4.71 13.95
C ILE A 12 12.74 -4.46 13.74
N GLU A 13 13.09 -3.41 13.00
CA GLU A 13 14.48 -3.03 12.74
C GLU A 13 15.06 -2.17 13.88
N ASP A 14 14.27 -1.22 14.40
CA ASP A 14 14.71 -0.31 15.45
C ASP A 14 13.55 0.10 16.36
N ARG A 15 13.87 0.35 17.63
CA ARG A 15 12.96 0.90 18.62
C ARG A 15 13.64 2.02 19.38
N SER A 16 13.24 3.26 19.07
CA SER A 16 13.83 4.48 19.61
C SER A 16 12.74 5.34 20.25
N GLY A 17 12.61 5.27 21.57
CA GLY A 17 11.60 6.03 22.32
C GLY A 17 10.17 5.64 21.90
N ASP A 18 9.45 6.60 21.31
CA ASP A 18 8.09 6.46 20.78
C ASP A 18 8.05 6.04 19.29
N ARG A 19 9.22 5.90 18.65
CA ARG A 19 9.33 5.51 17.24
C ARG A 19 9.67 4.03 17.11
N LEU A 20 9.00 3.40 16.16
CA LEU A 20 9.26 2.03 15.74
C LEU A 20 9.58 2.05 14.26
N ARG A 21 10.71 1.46 13.86
CA ARG A 21 11.00 1.17 12.46
C ARG A 21 10.70 -0.30 12.22
N VAL A 22 9.89 -0.57 11.20
CA VAL A 22 9.51 -1.91 10.81
C VAL A 22 9.77 -2.13 9.32
N GLU A 23 10.17 -3.35 8.99
CA GLU A 23 10.27 -3.83 7.63
C GLU A 23 9.10 -4.79 7.35
N TYR A 24 8.52 -4.71 6.16
CA TYR A 24 7.47 -5.62 5.72
C TYR A 24 7.96 -6.48 4.56
N SER A 25 7.49 -7.74 4.52
CA SER A 25 7.79 -8.62 3.40
C SER A 25 7.27 -8.04 2.07
N PRO A 26 8.02 -8.12 0.96
CA PRO A 26 7.54 -7.71 -0.36
C PRO A 26 6.24 -8.39 -0.80
N ASN A 27 5.91 -9.55 -0.21
CA ASN A 27 4.66 -10.28 -0.45
C ASN A 27 3.45 -9.70 0.31
N ARG A 28 3.67 -8.69 1.17
CA ARG A 28 2.66 -7.99 1.99
C ARG A 28 2.67 -6.49 1.73
N PRO A 29 2.52 -6.04 0.47
CA PRO A 29 2.48 -4.62 0.13
C PRO A 29 1.33 -3.87 0.82
N ASP A 30 0.33 -4.59 1.34
CA ASP A 30 -0.73 -4.03 2.17
C ASP A 30 -0.22 -3.39 3.46
N TYR A 31 1.01 -3.68 3.91
CA TYR A 31 1.66 -3.04 5.07
C TYR A 31 2.61 -1.88 4.74
N SER A 32 2.67 -1.44 3.49
CA SER A 32 3.48 -0.29 3.04
C SER A 32 3.06 1.06 3.63
N THR A 33 2.00 1.11 4.43
CA THR A 33 1.51 2.31 5.10
C THR A 33 1.10 2.01 6.53
N ASP A 34 1.17 3.01 7.40
CA ASP A 34 0.71 2.89 8.79
C ASP A 34 -0.77 2.47 8.87
N TYR A 35 -1.58 2.87 7.89
CA TYR A 35 -2.98 2.45 7.77
C TYR A 35 -3.12 0.93 7.60
N GLY A 36 -2.32 0.35 6.72
CA GLY A 36 -2.30 -1.10 6.49
C GLY A 36 -1.90 -1.89 7.73
N ILE A 37 -0.82 -1.44 8.39
CA ILE A 37 -0.34 -2.03 9.64
C ILE A 37 -1.41 -1.91 10.74
N ALA A 38 -2.01 -0.73 10.90
CA ALA A 38 -3.07 -0.49 11.88
C ALA A 38 -4.30 -1.38 11.64
N MET A 39 -4.70 -1.57 10.37
CA MET A 39 -5.79 -2.48 10.00
C MET A 39 -5.47 -3.94 10.35
N GLY A 40 -4.24 -4.38 10.07
CA GLY A 40 -3.75 -5.70 10.47
C GLY A 40 -3.79 -5.90 11.99
N LEU A 41 -3.29 -4.92 12.74
CA LEU A 41 -3.30 -4.92 14.22
C LEU A 41 -4.73 -4.95 14.77
N GLN A 42 -5.66 -4.20 14.19
CA GLN A 42 -7.07 -4.23 14.61
C GLN A 42 -7.71 -5.61 14.44
N GLY A 43 -7.37 -6.31 13.34
CA GLY A 43 -7.80 -7.69 13.11
C GLY A 43 -7.21 -8.66 14.13
N LEU A 44 -5.88 -8.60 14.31
CA LEU A 44 -5.12 -9.45 15.23
C LEU A 44 -5.59 -9.29 16.69
N LEU A 45 -5.81 -8.05 17.13
CA LEU A 45 -6.27 -7.73 18.48
C LEU A 45 -7.80 -7.92 18.65
N GLY A 46 -8.50 -8.30 17.58
CA GLY A 46 -9.94 -8.53 17.60
C GLY A 46 -10.80 -7.27 17.76
N VAL A 47 -10.24 -6.08 17.55
CA VAL A 47 -10.93 -4.77 17.63
C VAL A 47 -11.90 -4.59 16.47
N ARG A 48 -11.46 -4.92 15.25
CA ARG A 48 -12.31 -4.95 14.05
C ARG A 48 -12.01 -6.22 13.29
N ARG A 49 -13.03 -7.05 13.07
CA ARG A 49 -12.91 -8.34 12.40
C ARG A 49 -13.62 -8.32 11.06
N GLY A 50 -13.15 -9.15 10.13
CA GLY A 50 -13.71 -9.24 8.79
C GLY A 50 -13.08 -8.27 7.80
N MET A 51 -13.58 -8.30 6.57
CA MET A 51 -13.03 -7.53 5.45
C MET A 51 -13.34 -6.03 5.60
N ALA A 52 -12.34 -5.18 5.32
CA ALA A 52 -12.54 -3.75 5.25
C ALA A 52 -13.53 -3.40 4.12
N GLN A 53 -14.62 -2.72 4.46
CA GLN A 53 -15.62 -2.33 3.46
C GLN A 53 -15.17 -1.06 2.73
N LEU A 54 -14.86 -1.20 1.44
CA LEU A 54 -14.59 -0.07 0.54
C LEU A 54 -15.87 0.31 -0.20
N ARG A 55 -16.26 1.59 -0.10
CA ARG A 55 -17.38 2.14 -0.88
C ARG A 55 -16.87 2.61 -2.23
N ILE A 56 -16.92 1.73 -3.22
CA ILE A 56 -16.56 2.03 -4.61
C ILE A 56 -17.81 2.51 -5.36
N ARG A 57 -17.65 3.54 -6.18
CA ARG A 57 -18.70 4.11 -7.04
C ARG A 57 -18.16 4.24 -8.45
N ASP A 58 -19.04 4.22 -9.44
CA ASP A 58 -18.65 4.44 -10.83
C ASP A 58 -17.96 5.79 -11.00
N GLY A 59 -16.82 5.74 -11.69
CA GLY A 59 -15.99 6.91 -11.96
C GLY A 59 -16.63 7.81 -13.02
N LYS A 60 -16.34 9.11 -12.94
CA LYS A 60 -16.67 10.07 -14.03
C LYS A 60 -15.60 10.13 -15.12
N TYR A 61 -14.48 9.43 -14.91
CA TYR A 61 -13.30 9.47 -15.77
C TYR A 61 -13.06 8.09 -16.37
N SER A 62 -12.65 8.07 -17.64
CA SER A 62 -12.25 6.86 -18.35
C SER A 62 -10.81 7.01 -18.84
N ILE A 63 -10.02 5.95 -18.68
CA ILE A 63 -8.69 5.83 -19.29
C ILE A 63 -8.73 4.73 -20.35
N LYS A 64 -8.07 4.95 -21.48
CA LYS A 64 -7.94 3.96 -22.55
C LYS A 64 -6.47 3.81 -22.90
N ALA A 65 -5.97 2.56 -22.86
CA ALA A 65 -4.65 2.25 -23.38
C ALA A 65 -4.69 2.35 -24.91
N ASP A 66 -3.81 3.17 -25.49
CA ASP A 66 -3.67 3.29 -26.92
C ASP A 66 -2.98 2.04 -27.51
N THR A 67 -3.36 1.64 -28.73
CA THR A 67 -2.76 0.47 -29.38
C THR A 67 -1.26 0.61 -29.61
N SER A 68 -0.74 1.85 -29.72
CA SER A 68 0.70 2.14 -29.86
C SER A 68 1.54 1.65 -28.68
N VAL A 69 0.97 1.56 -27.47
CA VAL A 69 1.68 1.08 -26.28
C VAL A 69 1.50 -0.41 -26.00
N SER A 70 0.72 -1.12 -26.82
CA SER A 70 0.38 -2.55 -26.63
C SER A 70 1.61 -3.45 -26.45
N LYS A 71 2.71 -3.17 -27.17
CA LYS A 71 3.95 -3.92 -27.05
C LYS A 71 4.74 -3.58 -25.79
N ILE A 72 4.54 -2.41 -25.19
CA ILE A 72 5.35 -1.87 -24.09
C ILE A 72 4.63 -1.98 -22.74
N ARG A 73 3.42 -1.44 -22.64
CA ARG A 73 2.54 -1.49 -21.45
C ARG A 73 1.08 -1.63 -21.91
N PRO A 74 0.62 -2.87 -22.18
CA PRO A 74 -0.71 -3.11 -22.73
C PRO A 74 -1.86 -2.81 -21.77
N TYR A 75 -1.59 -2.75 -20.46
CA TYR A 75 -2.62 -2.61 -19.43
C TYR A 75 -2.40 -1.37 -18.59
N VAL A 76 -3.51 -0.69 -18.29
CA VAL A 76 -3.56 0.44 -17.36
C VAL A 76 -4.86 0.35 -16.57
N THR A 77 -4.77 0.62 -15.27
CA THR A 77 -5.92 0.75 -14.38
C THR A 77 -5.79 2.03 -13.55
N CYS A 78 -6.91 2.58 -13.10
CA CYS A 78 -6.94 3.85 -12.37
C CYS A 78 -8.06 3.85 -11.35
N ILE A 79 -7.82 4.50 -10.21
CA ILE A 79 -8.80 4.81 -9.18
C ILE A 79 -8.70 6.30 -8.86
N ALA A 80 -9.84 6.95 -8.68
CA ALA A 80 -9.91 8.32 -8.18
C ALA A 80 -10.45 8.33 -6.74
N ALA A 81 -9.58 8.56 -5.75
CA ALA A 81 -9.97 8.75 -4.37
C ALA A 81 -10.35 10.22 -4.11
N LYS A 82 -11.49 10.46 -3.46
CA LYS A 82 -12.00 11.81 -3.13
C LYS A 82 -12.50 11.85 -1.69
N GLY A 83 -12.33 12.99 -1.01
CA GLY A 83 -13.00 13.26 0.28
C GLY A 83 -12.09 13.49 1.48
N ARG A 84 -10.77 13.50 1.31
CA ARG A 84 -9.82 13.95 2.34
C ARG A 84 -8.78 14.87 1.70
N ASP A 85 -8.38 15.90 2.43
CA ASP A 85 -7.21 16.68 2.08
C ASP A 85 -5.95 15.81 2.23
N VAL A 86 -5.01 15.99 1.30
CA VAL A 86 -3.71 15.34 1.34
C VAL A 86 -2.78 16.26 2.11
N ASP A 87 -2.47 15.88 3.35
CA ASP A 87 -1.44 16.52 4.16
C ASP A 87 -0.05 15.95 3.84
N ASP A 88 1.00 16.61 4.37
CA ASP A 88 2.39 16.23 4.14
C ASP A 88 2.72 14.81 4.62
N SER A 89 2.06 14.33 5.68
CA SER A 89 2.29 13.00 6.23
C SER A 89 1.76 11.93 5.29
N LEU A 90 0.50 12.10 4.87
CA LEU A 90 -0.14 11.21 3.91
C LEU A 90 0.57 11.23 2.56
N LEU A 91 1.00 12.40 2.09
CA LEU A 91 1.74 12.51 0.83
C LEU A 91 3.05 11.71 0.87
N LYS A 92 3.82 11.84 1.95
CA LYS A 92 5.07 11.08 2.13
C LYS A 92 4.84 9.58 2.17
N GLN A 93 3.79 9.13 2.87
CA GLN A 93 3.41 7.71 2.88
C GLN A 93 3.03 7.20 1.49
N LEU A 94 2.26 7.97 0.72
CA LEU A 94 1.87 7.59 -0.64
C LEU A 94 3.07 7.51 -1.58
N ILE A 95 4.03 8.42 -1.46
CA ILE A 95 5.28 8.40 -2.24
C ILE A 95 6.11 7.18 -1.87
N SER A 96 6.37 6.95 -0.58
CA SER A 96 7.14 5.79 -0.11
C SER A 96 6.51 4.47 -0.56
N MET A 97 5.20 4.33 -0.41
CA MET A 97 4.46 3.16 -0.89
C MET A 97 4.64 2.98 -2.41
N GLN A 98 4.59 4.07 -3.19
CA GLN A 98 4.74 4.00 -4.64
C GLN A 98 6.16 3.55 -5.05
N GLU A 99 7.19 4.04 -4.35
CA GLU A 99 8.58 3.66 -4.57
C GLU A 99 8.84 2.20 -4.22
N ASP A 100 8.33 1.74 -3.07
CA ASP A 100 8.47 0.34 -2.66
C ASP A 100 7.73 -0.61 -3.61
N LEU A 101 6.51 -0.26 -4.00
CA LEU A 101 5.74 -1.05 -4.98
C LEU A 101 6.44 -1.09 -6.33
N HIS A 102 7.05 0.02 -6.74
CA HIS A 102 7.82 0.09 -7.99
C HIS A 102 9.05 -0.80 -7.93
N ALA A 103 9.83 -0.75 -6.85
CA ALA A 103 11.04 -1.55 -6.68
C ALA A 103 10.73 -3.04 -6.49
N GLY A 104 9.77 -3.37 -5.61
CA GLY A 104 9.41 -4.74 -5.24
C GLY A 104 8.52 -5.42 -6.28
N LEU A 105 7.20 -5.21 -6.19
CA LEU A 105 6.23 -5.86 -7.08
C LEU A 105 6.41 -5.47 -8.55
N GLY A 106 6.75 -4.21 -8.79
CA GLY A 106 7.01 -3.64 -10.11
C GLY A 106 8.38 -3.98 -10.68
N ARG A 107 9.25 -4.66 -9.91
CA ARG A 107 10.60 -5.10 -10.32
C ARG A 107 11.42 -3.98 -10.97
N GLY A 108 11.37 -2.77 -10.41
CA GLY A 108 12.10 -1.60 -10.95
C GLY A 108 11.67 -1.18 -12.34
N ALA A 109 10.42 -1.47 -12.74
CA ALA A 109 9.93 -1.34 -14.11
C ALA A 109 10.68 -2.16 -15.16
N GLU A 110 11.41 -3.21 -14.75
CA GLU A 110 11.89 -4.23 -15.67
C GLU A 110 10.71 -4.98 -16.27
N ARG A 111 10.75 -5.17 -17.59
CA ARG A 111 9.75 -5.99 -18.28
C ARG A 111 9.84 -7.42 -17.74
N PRO A 112 8.70 -8.10 -17.46
CA PRO A 112 8.74 -9.55 -17.43
C PRO A 112 9.26 -10.04 -18.80
N PRO A 113 10.06 -11.13 -18.84
CA PRO A 113 10.58 -11.70 -20.08
C PRO A 113 9.46 -12.07 -21.05
#